data_AF-A0A1J3I3J6-F1
#
_entry.id   AF-A0A1J3I3J6-F1
#
_cell.length_a   1.000
_cell.length_b   1.000
_cell.length_c   1.000
_cell.angle_alpha   90.00
_cell.angle_beta   90.00
_cell.angle_gamma   90.00
#
_symmetry.space_group_name_H-M   'P 1'
#
loop_
_entity.id
_entity.type
_entity.pdbx_description
1 polymer ?
#
loop_
_entity_poly.entity_id
_entity_poly.type
_entity_poly.pdbx_seq_one_letter_code
_entity_poly.pdbx_strand_id
1 'polypeptide(L)'
;FQWWLSLSTVFYQMFFTSEVVVEFLTSPLEVLAWGSMATFQGAREVLPSLMAFAMLSNLGASITEVAKDALVAEYGLRYRINGLQSYALMASAAGGVLGNLLGGYLLLRTPPKISFLVFAALLSLQLVVSLSSKEESFGLPRITETSSVLKSVKQQLSNFMEAIQADEISQPLIWAVASISMVPLLSGSVFCYQTQVLNLDPSVIGMSKVIGQLMLLGLTVVYDRYLKTLPMRPLIQIVQLLYALSILLDYILLKQINIGVGISNEVFVLCFSSLAEILAQFKILPFAVRLANMCPQGCEGSVTSFLASALCLSQIVSAFLGVGLANLMGVTSSNYSNLSSGILIQSLAALV
;
A
#
# COMPACT_ATOMS: atom_id res chain seq x y z
N PHE A 1 3.59 17.63 -24.57
CA PHE A 1 4.60 18.44 -23.88
C PHE A 1 3.96 19.48 -22.95
N GLN A 2 3.02 20.31 -23.42
CA GLN A 2 2.26 21.26 -22.57
C GLN A 2 1.41 20.61 -21.46
N TRP A 3 0.84 19.43 -21.73
CA TRP A 3 0.14 18.62 -20.72
C TRP A 3 1.07 18.14 -19.58
N TRP A 4 2.33 17.84 -19.89
CA TRP A 4 3.33 17.39 -18.92
C TRP A 4 3.87 18.55 -18.06
N LEU A 5 3.95 19.77 -18.61
CA LEU A 5 4.30 20.99 -17.88
C LEU A 5 3.14 21.47 -16.98
N SER A 6 1.89 21.36 -17.43
CA SER A 6 0.72 21.60 -16.56
C SER A 6 0.65 20.56 -15.44
N LEU A 7 0.93 19.28 -15.75
CA LEU A 7 1.01 18.22 -14.76
C LEU A 7 2.17 18.40 -13.80
N SER A 8 3.36 18.79 -14.27
CA SER A 8 4.50 19.03 -13.38
C SER A 8 4.22 20.20 -12.45
N THR A 9 3.51 21.22 -12.90
CA THR A 9 3.16 22.38 -12.07
C THR A 9 2.10 22.03 -11.02
N VAL A 10 1.10 21.22 -11.39
CA VAL A 10 0.09 20.68 -10.45
C VAL A 10 0.72 19.65 -9.49
N PHE A 11 1.61 18.79 -9.96
CA PHE A 11 2.40 17.87 -9.14
C PHE A 11 3.32 18.62 -8.17
N TYR A 12 3.99 19.66 -8.66
CA TYR A 12 4.90 20.47 -7.86
C TYR A 12 4.11 21.26 -6.81
N GLN A 13 2.97 21.85 -7.15
CA GLN A 13 2.09 22.50 -6.17
C GLN A 13 1.50 21.50 -5.17
N MET A 14 1.08 20.31 -5.60
CA MET A 14 0.50 19.29 -4.73
C MET A 14 1.50 18.70 -3.73
N PHE A 15 2.75 18.45 -4.15
CA PHE A 15 3.85 18.04 -3.25
C PHE A 15 4.28 19.19 -2.31
N PHE A 16 4.33 20.44 -2.77
CA PHE A 16 4.92 21.54 -1.98
C PHE A 16 3.95 22.28 -1.05
N THR A 17 2.64 22.31 -1.30
CA THR A 17 1.73 23.19 -0.54
C THR A 17 0.76 22.47 0.41
N SER A 18 0.60 21.14 0.32
CA SER A 18 -0.33 20.38 1.18
C SER A 18 0.31 19.26 2.01
N GLU A 19 1.40 18.62 1.58
CA GLU A 19 2.06 17.52 2.33
C GLU A 19 2.73 17.97 3.65
N VAL A 20 2.87 19.28 3.84
CA VAL A 20 3.73 19.92 4.84
C VAL A 20 3.26 19.75 6.29
N VAL A 21 1.96 19.82 6.54
CA VAL A 21 1.40 19.73 7.91
C VAL A 21 1.39 18.30 8.42
N VAL A 22 1.17 17.36 7.50
CA VAL A 22 1.05 15.94 7.79
C VAL A 22 2.41 15.32 8.00
N GLU A 23 3.35 15.59 7.08
CA GLU A 23 4.71 15.10 7.20
C GLU A 23 5.42 15.68 8.43
N PHE A 24 5.09 16.91 8.85
CA PHE A 24 5.62 17.53 10.07
C PHE A 24 5.30 16.74 11.36
N LEU A 25 4.15 16.09 11.46
CA LEU A 25 3.72 15.34 12.65
C LEU A 25 4.24 13.89 12.68
N THR A 26 4.52 13.30 11.51
CA THR A 26 4.75 11.85 11.36
C THR A 26 6.18 11.47 11.07
N SER A 27 6.90 12.28 10.28
CA SER A 27 8.31 12.06 9.98
C SER A 27 9.24 12.03 11.20
N PRO A 28 8.96 12.69 12.35
CA PRO A 28 9.78 12.52 13.56
C PRO A 28 9.72 11.09 14.11
N LEU A 29 8.58 10.41 14.05
CA LEU A 29 8.42 9.04 14.54
C LEU A 29 9.27 8.06 13.72
N GLU A 30 9.26 8.23 12.39
CA GLU A 30 10.06 7.42 11.48
C GLU A 30 11.56 7.73 11.62
N VAL A 31 11.95 9.00 11.68
CA VAL A 31 13.36 9.39 11.90
C VAL A 31 13.87 8.86 13.24
N LEU A 32 13.06 8.92 14.30
CA LEU A 32 13.42 8.35 15.60
C LEU A 32 13.56 6.82 15.54
N ALA A 33 12.65 6.12 14.85
CA ALA A 33 12.70 4.67 14.70
C ALA A 33 13.90 4.19 13.89
N TRP A 34 14.13 4.74 12.69
CA TRP A 34 15.25 4.36 11.84
C TRP A 34 16.58 4.87 12.39
N GLY A 35 16.60 6.07 12.98
CA GLY A 35 17.76 6.64 13.64
C GLY A 35 18.19 5.83 14.87
N SER A 36 17.25 5.33 15.68
CA SER A 36 17.58 4.47 16.82
C SER A 36 18.11 3.11 16.37
N MET A 37 17.53 2.51 15.32
CA MET A 37 18.04 1.26 14.72
C MET A 37 19.43 1.41 14.09
N ALA A 38 19.77 2.59 13.59
CA ALA A 38 21.09 2.88 13.01
C ALA A 38 22.18 3.13 14.09
N THR A 39 21.80 3.71 15.23
CA THR A 39 22.73 4.17 16.27
C THR A 39 22.95 3.15 17.39
N PHE A 40 21.89 2.49 17.86
CA PHE A 40 21.95 1.55 18.97
C PHE A 40 21.95 0.10 18.50
N GLN A 41 23.03 -0.63 18.82
CA GLN A 41 23.14 -2.06 18.51
C GLN A 41 22.03 -2.88 19.21
N GLY A 42 21.67 -2.53 20.45
CA GLY A 42 20.56 -3.16 21.18
C GLY A 42 19.18 -2.89 20.57
N ALA A 43 18.99 -1.83 19.77
CA ALA A 43 17.74 -1.59 19.03
C ALA A 43 17.65 -2.46 17.77
N ARG A 44 18.79 -2.92 17.25
CA ARG A 44 18.89 -3.71 16.01
C ARG A 44 18.92 -5.22 16.25
N GLU A 45 19.60 -5.67 17.32
CA GLU A 45 19.90 -7.08 17.53
C GLU A 45 18.90 -7.79 18.46
N VAL A 46 18.21 -7.05 19.32
CA VAL A 46 17.22 -7.61 20.24
C VAL A 46 15.86 -7.63 19.55
N LEU A 47 15.28 -8.82 19.33
CA LEU A 47 14.06 -8.96 18.53
C LEU A 47 12.88 -8.09 19.02
N PRO A 48 12.57 -8.01 20.34
CA PRO A 48 11.52 -7.12 20.83
C PRO A 48 11.75 -5.63 20.56
N SER A 49 13.00 -5.14 20.65
CA SER A 49 13.30 -3.72 20.42
C SER A 49 13.21 -3.39 18.92
N LEU A 50 13.71 -4.29 18.07
CA LEU A 50 13.58 -4.17 16.62
C LEU A 50 12.11 -4.13 16.20
N MET A 51 11.27 -5.01 16.76
CA MET A 51 9.83 -5.00 16.53
C MET A 51 9.17 -3.71 17.00
N ALA A 52 9.54 -3.22 18.19
CA ALA A 52 8.98 -1.97 18.73
C ALA A 52 9.31 -0.76 17.84
N PHE A 53 10.55 -0.63 17.37
CA PHE A 53 10.93 0.45 16.46
C PHE A 53 10.33 0.29 15.06
N ALA A 54 10.23 -0.94 14.55
CA ALA A 54 9.53 -1.20 13.29
C ALA A 54 8.04 -0.82 13.38
N MET A 55 7.37 -1.14 14.50
CA MET A 55 5.99 -0.72 14.74
C MET A 55 5.86 0.80 14.87
N LEU A 56 6.82 1.45 15.53
CA LEU A 56 6.86 2.92 15.63
C LEU A 56 7.00 3.58 14.25
N SER A 57 7.84 3.01 13.38
CA SER A 57 7.96 3.47 12.00
C SER A 57 6.68 3.23 11.20
N ASN A 58 6.06 2.05 11.31
CA ASN A 58 4.82 1.75 10.60
C ASN A 58 3.67 2.64 11.07
N LEU A 59 3.64 3.01 12.36
CA LEU A 59 2.69 3.97 12.89
C LEU A 59 2.86 5.34 12.21
N GLY A 60 4.09 5.87 12.17
CA GLY A 60 4.40 7.10 11.44
C GLY A 60 3.96 7.03 9.98
N ALA A 61 4.36 5.97 9.28
CA ALA A 61 4.05 5.77 7.87
C ALA A 61 2.55 5.72 7.60
N SER A 62 1.78 5.03 8.45
CA SER A 62 0.33 4.92 8.31
C SER A 62 -0.40 6.26 8.47
N ILE A 63 0.06 7.12 9.39
CA ILE A 63 -0.52 8.46 9.58
C ILE A 63 -0.19 9.32 8.36
N THR A 64 1.05 9.24 7.87
CA THR A 64 1.50 9.96 6.66
C THR A 64 0.65 9.55 5.46
N GLU A 65 0.47 8.26 5.22
CA GLU A 65 -0.26 7.71 4.08
C GLU A 65 -1.74 8.15 4.09
N VAL A 66 -2.42 7.97 5.22
CA VAL A 66 -3.84 8.33 5.36
C VAL A 66 -4.08 9.82 5.11
N ALA A 67 -3.17 10.66 5.60
CA ALA A 67 -3.34 12.08 5.51
C ALA A 67 -2.88 12.63 4.14
N LYS A 68 -1.94 11.98 3.44
CA LYS A 68 -1.72 12.19 2.00
C LYS A 68 -2.98 11.86 1.19
N ASP A 69 -3.60 10.71 1.44
CA ASP A 69 -4.83 10.32 0.75
C ASP A 69 -5.99 11.28 1.03
N ALA A 70 -6.10 11.78 2.27
CA ALA A 70 -7.07 12.81 2.65
C ALA A 70 -6.86 14.10 1.86
N LEU A 71 -5.62 14.59 1.77
CA LEU A 71 -5.27 15.81 1.04
C LEU A 71 -5.52 15.65 -0.46
N VAL A 72 -5.20 14.49 -1.03
CA VAL A 72 -5.49 14.16 -2.44
C VAL A 72 -7.00 14.20 -2.69
N ALA A 73 -7.79 13.64 -1.77
CA ALA A 73 -9.26 13.65 -1.87
C ALA A 73 -9.83 15.07 -1.76
N GLU A 74 -9.40 15.85 -0.76
CA GLU A 74 -9.85 17.23 -0.53
C GLU A 74 -9.49 18.14 -1.71
N TYR A 75 -8.25 18.07 -2.19
CA TYR A 75 -7.81 18.86 -3.34
C TYR A 75 -8.57 18.49 -4.61
N GLY A 76 -8.81 17.19 -4.83
CA GLY A 76 -9.62 16.69 -5.92
C GLY A 76 -11.05 17.26 -5.90
N LEU A 77 -11.70 17.29 -4.74
CA LEU A 77 -13.04 17.87 -4.57
C LEU A 77 -13.06 19.38 -4.74
N ARG A 78 -12.10 20.10 -4.14
CA ARG A 78 -12.02 21.56 -4.16
C ARG A 78 -11.85 22.12 -5.57
N TYR A 79 -11.00 21.49 -6.37
CA TYR A 79 -10.72 21.90 -7.75
C TYR A 79 -11.51 21.10 -8.80
N ARG A 80 -12.40 20.20 -8.37
CA ARG A 80 -13.22 19.32 -9.23
C ARG A 80 -12.37 18.49 -10.22
N ILE A 81 -11.22 18.02 -9.76
CA ILE A 81 -10.31 17.17 -10.53
C ILE A 81 -10.59 15.71 -10.19
N ASN A 82 -11.31 15.02 -11.06
CA ASN A 82 -11.62 13.60 -10.87
C ASN A 82 -10.39 12.73 -11.17
N GLY A 83 -10.07 11.79 -10.28
CA GLY A 83 -8.98 10.82 -10.43
C GLY A 83 -7.59 11.37 -10.08
N LEU A 84 -7.52 12.37 -9.21
CA LEU A 84 -6.24 12.81 -8.65
C LEU A 84 -5.50 11.67 -7.92
N GLN A 85 -6.27 10.72 -7.36
CA GLN A 85 -5.76 9.52 -6.70
C GLN A 85 -4.97 8.60 -7.63
N SER A 86 -5.34 8.50 -8.92
CA SER A 86 -4.54 7.70 -9.85
C SER A 86 -3.18 8.33 -10.14
N TYR A 87 -3.07 9.66 -10.12
CA TYR A 87 -1.78 10.33 -10.23
C TYR A 87 -0.92 10.15 -8.98
N ALA A 88 -1.52 10.21 -7.79
CA ALA A 88 -0.83 9.89 -6.54
C ALA A 88 -0.29 8.45 -6.55
N LEU A 89 -1.08 7.49 -7.03
CA LEU A 89 -0.63 6.10 -7.16
C LEU A 89 0.45 5.91 -8.23
N MET A 90 0.41 6.65 -9.35
CA MET A 90 1.50 6.67 -10.33
C MET A 90 2.80 7.19 -9.72
N ALA A 91 2.73 8.24 -8.89
CA ALA A 91 3.87 8.78 -8.18
C ALA A 91 4.44 7.77 -7.18
N SER A 92 3.56 7.12 -6.41
CA SER A 92 3.92 6.03 -5.49
C SER A 92 4.58 4.86 -6.21
N ALA A 93 4.05 4.44 -7.37
CA ALA A 93 4.65 3.38 -8.17
C ALA A 93 6.04 3.76 -8.72
N ALA A 94 6.22 5.00 -9.20
CA ALA A 94 7.52 5.50 -9.63
C ALA A 94 8.53 5.56 -8.48
N GLY A 95 8.09 6.03 -7.30
CA GLY A 95 8.86 5.98 -6.06
C GLY A 95 9.19 4.55 -5.64
N GLY A 96 8.26 3.61 -5.81
CA GLY A 96 8.45 2.18 -5.55
C GLY A 96 9.47 1.52 -6.48
N VAL A 97 9.51 1.90 -7.77
CA VAL A 97 10.56 1.46 -8.71
C VAL A 97 11.93 1.92 -8.21
N LEU A 98 12.08 3.21 -7.91
CA LEU A 98 13.34 3.77 -7.40
C LEU A 98 13.74 3.16 -6.05
N GLY A 99 12.77 3.02 -5.14
CA GLY A 99 12.95 2.47 -3.80
C GLY A 99 13.35 1.00 -3.83
N ASN A 100 12.72 0.17 -4.67
CA ASN A 100 13.09 -1.24 -4.81
C ASN A 100 14.47 -1.41 -5.47
N LEU A 101 14.83 -0.58 -6.45
CA LEU A 101 16.16 -0.60 -7.07
C LEU A 101 17.26 -0.20 -6.08
N LEU A 102 17.10 0.95 -5.41
CA LEU A 102 18.08 1.45 -4.42
C LEU A 102 18.13 0.55 -3.19
N GLY A 103 16.98 0.09 -2.70
CA GLY A 103 16.85 -0.84 -1.59
C GLY A 103 17.52 -2.18 -1.88
N GLY A 104 17.27 -2.76 -3.07
CA GLY A 104 17.94 -3.98 -3.51
C GLY A 104 19.46 -3.82 -3.64
N TYR A 105 19.92 -2.69 -4.19
CA TYR A 105 21.35 -2.38 -4.29
C TYR A 105 22.01 -2.23 -2.91
N LEU A 106 21.39 -1.49 -1.99
CA LEU A 106 21.87 -1.31 -0.62
C LEU A 106 21.90 -2.64 0.14
N LEU A 107 20.88 -3.47 -0.01
CA LEU A 107 20.78 -4.76 0.68
C LEU A 107 21.91 -5.72 0.29
N LEU A 108 22.36 -5.70 -0.96
CA LEU A 108 23.43 -6.58 -1.45
C LEU A 108 24.84 -6.06 -1.15
N ARG A 109 25.03 -4.75 -1.05
CA ARG A 109 26.37 -4.11 -0.99
C ARG A 109 26.72 -3.51 0.37
N THR A 110 25.74 -3.21 1.21
CA THR A 110 25.96 -2.45 2.44
C THR A 110 25.55 -3.23 3.69
N PRO A 111 26.28 -3.07 4.81
CA PRO A 111 25.85 -3.63 6.08
C PRO A 111 24.56 -2.94 6.57
N PRO A 112 23.66 -3.64 7.29
CA PRO A 112 22.35 -3.10 7.64
C PRO A 112 22.38 -1.79 8.45
N LYS A 113 23.45 -1.55 9.22
CA LYS A 113 23.67 -0.27 9.93
C LYS A 113 23.70 0.92 8.96
N ILE A 114 24.42 0.79 7.84
CA ILE A 114 24.53 1.85 6.85
C ILE A 114 23.20 2.00 6.12
N SER A 115 22.51 0.90 5.82
CA SER A 115 21.17 0.95 5.23
C SER A 115 20.20 1.75 6.10
N PHE A 116 20.14 1.47 7.41
CA PHE A 116 19.30 2.22 8.34
C PHE A 116 19.68 3.69 8.45
N LEU A 117 20.98 4.02 8.41
CA LEU A 117 21.44 5.40 8.43
C LEU A 117 21.03 6.15 7.16
N VAL A 118 21.15 5.52 5.98
CA VAL A 118 20.70 6.10 4.71
C VAL A 118 19.19 6.36 4.74
N PHE A 119 18.38 5.42 5.23
CA PHE A 119 16.94 5.62 5.41
C PHE A 119 16.64 6.77 6.38
N ALA A 120 17.30 6.81 7.54
CA ALA A 120 17.13 7.90 8.50
C ALA A 120 17.50 9.28 7.92
N ALA A 121 18.55 9.34 7.10
CA ALA A 121 18.98 10.57 6.43
C ALA A 121 17.99 11.03 5.36
N LEU A 122 17.40 10.10 4.59
CA LEU A 122 16.34 10.42 3.63
C LEU A 122 15.10 10.96 4.34
N LEU A 123 14.67 10.32 5.43
CA LEU A 123 13.53 10.77 6.24
C LEU A 123 13.81 12.11 6.92
N SER A 124 15.04 12.35 7.38
CA SER A 124 15.40 13.65 7.97
C SER A 124 15.43 14.77 6.92
N LEU A 125 15.87 14.47 5.69
CA LEU A 125 15.78 15.40 4.58
C LEU A 125 14.31 15.75 4.26
N GLN A 126 13.43 14.74 4.22
CA GLN A 126 12.01 14.93 4.02
C GLN A 126 11.40 15.82 5.12
N LEU A 127 11.74 15.57 6.39
CA LEU A 127 11.34 16.42 7.52
C LEU A 127 11.80 17.88 7.35
N VAL A 128 13.03 18.12 6.90
CA VAL A 128 13.55 19.48 6.65
C VAL A 128 12.80 20.19 5.52
N VAL A 129 12.48 19.47 4.44
CA VAL A 129 11.70 20.02 3.32
C VAL A 129 10.29 20.39 3.79
N SER A 130 9.66 19.52 4.59
CA SER A 130 8.39 19.79 5.24
C SER A 130 8.47 21.06 6.09
N LEU A 131 9.44 21.18 7.00
CA LEU A 131 9.63 22.35 7.86
C LEU A 131 9.85 23.67 7.11
N SER A 132 10.43 23.61 5.91
CA SER A 132 10.77 24.80 5.12
C SER A 132 9.61 25.33 4.27
N SER A 133 8.55 24.54 4.13
CA SER A 133 7.43 24.87 3.27
C SER A 133 6.40 25.71 4.03
N LYS A 134 5.88 26.75 3.39
CA LYS A 134 4.89 27.64 4.01
C LYS A 134 3.52 27.00 3.92
N GLU A 135 2.89 26.81 5.07
CA GLU A 135 1.49 26.41 5.17
C GLU A 135 0.61 27.55 4.65
N GLU A 136 -0.08 27.33 3.53
CA GLU A 136 -1.31 28.08 3.28
C GLU A 136 -2.37 27.45 4.18
N SER A 137 -2.74 28.15 5.26
CA SER A 137 -3.83 27.67 6.10
C SER A 137 -5.06 27.53 5.22
N PHE A 138 -5.59 26.32 5.13
CA PHE A 138 -6.77 25.98 4.35
C PHE A 138 -8.02 26.56 5.04
N GLY A 139 -8.09 27.87 5.26
CA GLY A 139 -9.27 28.60 5.72
C GLY A 139 -10.01 27.99 6.92
N LEU A 140 -9.35 27.17 7.75
CA LEU A 140 -10.03 26.53 8.88
C LEU A 140 -10.35 27.61 9.92
N PRO A 141 -11.61 27.73 10.35
CA PRO A 141 -11.97 28.67 11.40
C PRO A 141 -11.16 28.33 12.66
N ARG A 142 -10.41 29.31 13.18
CA ARG A 142 -9.70 29.19 14.46
C ARG A 142 -10.72 28.82 15.53
N ILE A 143 -10.60 27.62 16.09
CA ILE A 143 -11.50 27.14 17.13
C ILE A 143 -11.07 27.78 18.45
N THR A 144 -11.76 28.85 18.84
CA THR A 144 -11.40 29.67 20.01
C THR A 144 -12.01 29.15 21.33
N GLU A 145 -12.91 28.14 21.32
CA GLU A 145 -13.60 27.72 22.56
C GLU A 145 -13.73 26.20 22.71
N THR A 146 -13.15 25.64 23.79
CA THR A 146 -13.05 24.20 24.09
C THR A 146 -14.40 23.49 24.29
N SER A 147 -15.45 24.21 24.71
CA SER A 147 -16.82 23.68 24.83
C SER A 147 -17.52 23.53 23.47
N SER A 148 -17.12 24.32 22.47
CA SER A 148 -17.56 24.18 21.08
C SER A 148 -16.86 23.02 20.37
N VAL A 149 -15.64 22.64 20.79
CA VAL A 149 -14.88 21.52 20.20
C VAL A 149 -15.63 20.20 20.35
N LEU A 150 -16.07 19.85 21.57
CA LEU A 150 -16.75 18.57 21.79
C LEU A 150 -18.07 18.47 21.02
N LYS A 151 -18.81 19.58 20.94
CA LYS A 151 -20.07 19.65 20.18
C LYS A 151 -19.83 19.58 18.67
N SER A 152 -18.80 20.26 18.17
CA SER A 152 -18.37 20.20 16.77
C SER A 152 -17.85 18.82 16.38
N VAL A 153 -17.05 18.17 17.24
CA VAL A 153 -16.57 16.80 17.03
C VAL A 153 -17.74 15.82 17.05
N LYS A 154 -18.67 15.96 18.01
CA LYS A 154 -19.88 15.11 18.05
C LYS A 154 -20.75 15.29 16.81
N GLN A 155 -20.89 16.52 16.31
CA GLN A 155 -21.63 16.80 15.08
C GLN A 155 -20.92 16.25 13.85
N GLN A 156 -19.60 16.43 13.73
CA GLN A 156 -18.78 15.86 12.66
C GLN A 156 -18.86 14.33 12.67
N LEU A 157 -18.79 13.71 13.85
CA LEU A 157 -18.94 12.27 14.01
C LEU A 157 -20.33 11.78 13.60
N SER A 158 -21.39 12.52 13.93
CA SER A 158 -22.76 12.21 13.51
C SER A 158 -22.91 12.28 11.99
N ASN A 159 -22.47 13.39 11.37
CA ASN A 159 -22.53 13.59 9.93
C ASN A 159 -21.70 12.53 9.18
N PHE A 160 -20.54 12.17 9.74
CA PHE A 160 -19.68 11.09 9.23
C PHE A 160 -20.35 9.72 9.34
N MET A 161 -20.99 9.42 10.47
CA MET A 161 -21.69 8.16 10.67
C MET A 161 -22.85 8.01 9.68
N GLU A 162 -23.60 9.09 9.43
CA GLU A 162 -24.63 9.13 8.39
C GLU A 162 -24.05 8.92 6.98
N ALA A 163 -22.91 9.56 6.67
CA ALA A 163 -22.23 9.39 5.39
C ALA A 163 -21.75 7.95 5.15
N ILE A 164 -21.20 7.28 6.17
CA ILE A 164 -20.78 5.87 6.05
C ILE A 164 -21.96 4.92 5.96
N GLN A 165 -23.05 5.21 6.67
CA GLN A 165 -24.25 4.35 6.65
C GLN A 165 -25.02 4.44 5.33
N ALA A 166 -24.76 5.44 4.50
CA ALA A 166 -25.32 5.51 3.16
C ALA A 166 -24.98 4.24 2.36
N ASP A 167 -26.02 3.60 1.80
CA ASP A 167 -25.89 2.36 1.03
C ASP A 167 -24.90 2.46 -0.14
N GLU A 168 -24.70 3.67 -0.67
CA GLU A 168 -23.76 3.95 -1.75
C GLU A 168 -22.28 3.78 -1.35
N ILE A 169 -21.96 4.00 -0.07
CA ILE A 169 -20.59 3.91 0.49
C ILE A 169 -20.41 2.59 1.24
N SER A 170 -21.40 2.18 2.03
CA SER A 170 -21.31 0.98 2.86
C SER A 170 -21.18 -0.29 2.03
N GLN A 171 -21.95 -0.45 0.94
CA GLN A 171 -21.93 -1.67 0.14
C GLN A 171 -20.57 -1.91 -0.55
N PRO A 172 -19.96 -0.93 -1.28
CA PRO A 172 -18.63 -1.12 -1.84
C PRO A 172 -17.55 -1.35 -0.79
N LEU A 173 -17.67 -0.69 0.38
CA LEU A 173 -16.72 -0.86 1.47
C LEU A 173 -16.78 -2.26 2.07
N ILE A 174 -17.97 -2.74 2.42
CA ILE A 174 -18.18 -4.10 2.95
C ILE A 174 -17.67 -5.12 1.95
N TRP A 175 -17.98 -4.95 0.66
CA TRP A 175 -17.47 -5.82 -0.39
C TRP A 175 -15.94 -5.80 -0.47
N ALA A 176 -15.31 -4.62 -0.43
CA ALA A 176 -13.85 -4.50 -0.48
C ALA A 176 -13.19 -5.18 0.73
N VAL A 177 -13.67 -4.89 1.95
CA VAL A 177 -13.19 -5.48 3.20
C VAL A 177 -13.37 -7.01 3.20
N ALA A 178 -14.54 -7.51 2.77
CA ALA A 178 -14.79 -8.95 2.67
C ALA A 178 -13.86 -9.61 1.65
N SER A 179 -13.71 -9.02 0.46
CA SER A 179 -12.86 -9.55 -0.63
C SER A 179 -11.38 -9.63 -0.28
N ILE A 180 -10.90 -8.85 0.71
CA ILE A 180 -9.52 -8.93 1.21
C ILE A 180 -9.45 -9.90 2.39
N SER A 181 -10.38 -9.78 3.34
CA SER A 181 -10.40 -10.61 4.55
C SER A 181 -10.53 -12.10 4.25
N MET A 182 -11.31 -12.47 3.22
CA MET A 182 -11.58 -13.88 2.88
C MET A 182 -10.39 -14.59 2.25
N VAL A 183 -9.42 -13.87 1.68
CA VAL A 183 -8.29 -14.48 0.97
C VAL A 183 -7.18 -14.78 1.98
N PRO A 184 -6.85 -16.05 2.26
CA PRO A 184 -5.78 -16.38 3.20
C PRO A 184 -4.41 -16.00 2.63
N LEU A 185 -3.66 -15.14 3.31
CA LEU A 185 -2.38 -14.64 2.79
C LEU A 185 -1.25 -15.67 2.99
N LEU A 186 -0.79 -16.32 1.90
CA LEU A 186 0.33 -17.28 1.93
C LEU A 186 1.62 -16.73 1.30
N SER A 187 1.71 -15.44 1.02
CA SER A 187 2.87 -14.82 0.35
C SER A 187 4.21 -15.06 1.07
N GLY A 188 4.20 -15.05 2.41
CA GLY A 188 5.39 -15.37 3.22
C GLY A 188 5.88 -16.81 3.02
N SER A 189 4.97 -17.78 2.98
CA SER A 189 5.31 -19.19 2.74
C SER A 189 5.85 -19.41 1.32
N VAL A 190 5.27 -18.72 0.32
CA VAL A 190 5.77 -18.74 -1.07
C VAL A 190 7.16 -18.13 -1.17
N PHE A 191 7.43 -17.02 -0.47
CA PHE A 191 8.76 -16.42 -0.41
C PHE A 191 9.80 -17.37 0.21
N CYS A 192 9.46 -18.06 1.30
CA CYS A 192 10.34 -19.06 1.90
C CYS A 192 10.60 -20.24 0.93
N TYR A 193 9.58 -20.68 0.17
CA TYR A 193 9.76 -21.70 -0.86
C TYR A 193 10.71 -21.24 -1.98
N GLN A 194 10.55 -20.01 -2.48
CA GLN A 194 11.41 -19.42 -3.51
C GLN A 194 12.89 -19.34 -3.07
N THR A 195 13.13 -19.01 -1.80
CA THR A 195 14.49 -18.84 -1.27
C THR A 195 15.13 -20.14 -0.82
N GLN A 196 14.40 -21.03 -0.13
CA GLN A 196 14.97 -22.24 0.49
C GLN A 196 14.94 -23.48 -0.40
N VAL A 197 13.88 -23.65 -1.21
CA VAL A 197 13.72 -24.85 -2.04
C VAL A 197 14.25 -24.60 -3.45
N LEU A 198 13.78 -23.52 -4.08
CA LEU A 198 14.22 -23.16 -5.44
C LEU A 198 15.62 -22.53 -5.46
N ASN A 199 16.16 -22.12 -4.31
CA ASN A 199 17.47 -21.47 -4.16
C ASN A 199 17.67 -20.30 -5.13
N LEU A 200 16.61 -19.51 -5.34
CA LEU A 200 16.67 -18.35 -6.22
C LEU A 200 17.50 -17.25 -5.56
N ASP A 201 18.30 -16.57 -6.39
CA ASP A 201 19.06 -15.42 -5.92
C ASP A 201 18.11 -14.33 -5.42
N PRO A 202 18.39 -13.72 -4.25
CA PRO A 202 17.60 -12.61 -3.71
C PRO A 202 17.50 -11.43 -4.68
N SER A 203 18.48 -11.29 -5.60
CA SER A 203 18.46 -10.30 -6.67
C SER A 203 17.29 -10.51 -7.64
N VAL A 204 16.96 -11.76 -8.00
CA VAL A 204 15.84 -12.08 -8.90
C VAL A 204 14.51 -11.73 -8.24
N ILE A 205 14.35 -12.08 -6.97
CA ILE A 205 13.14 -11.75 -6.19
C ILE A 205 13.02 -10.23 -6.04
N GLY A 206 14.12 -9.53 -5.74
CA GLY A 206 14.13 -8.06 -5.65
C GLY A 206 13.80 -7.38 -6.99
N MET A 207 14.38 -7.84 -8.10
CA MET A 207 14.07 -7.33 -9.44
C MET A 207 12.62 -7.61 -9.86
N SER A 208 12.02 -8.71 -9.39
CA SER A 208 10.59 -8.96 -9.61
C SER A 208 9.71 -7.87 -9.00
N LYS A 209 10.10 -7.32 -7.83
CA LYS A 209 9.38 -6.20 -7.21
C LYS A 209 9.49 -4.91 -8.02
N VAL A 210 10.64 -4.66 -8.64
CA VAL A 210 10.84 -3.53 -9.55
C VAL A 210 9.93 -3.67 -10.77
N ILE A 211 9.89 -4.84 -11.38
CA ILE A 211 9.01 -5.14 -12.52
C ILE A 211 7.55 -5.02 -12.12
N GLY A 212 7.18 -5.50 -10.93
CA GLY A 212 5.84 -5.32 -10.36
C GLY A 212 5.45 -3.84 -10.26
N GLN A 213 6.33 -2.98 -9.74
CA GLN A 213 6.06 -1.55 -9.65
C GLN A 213 5.96 -0.87 -11.04
N LEU A 214 6.74 -1.32 -12.02
CA LEU A 214 6.58 -0.88 -13.42
C LEU A 214 5.24 -1.32 -14.01
N MET A 215 4.78 -2.54 -13.70
CA MET A 215 3.46 -3.03 -14.10
C MET A 215 2.35 -2.23 -13.42
N LEU A 216 2.48 -1.87 -12.14
CA LEU A 216 1.52 -0.99 -11.44
C LEU A 216 1.44 0.38 -12.12
N LEU A 217 2.59 0.97 -12.45
CA LEU A 217 2.65 2.23 -13.17
C LEU A 217 1.96 2.13 -14.54
N GLY A 218 2.24 1.06 -15.29
CA GLY A 218 1.57 0.80 -16.58
C GLY A 218 0.05 0.63 -16.43
N LEU A 219 -0.38 -0.17 -15.45
CA LEU A 219 -1.78 -0.46 -15.19
C LEU A 219 -2.56 0.79 -14.74
N THR A 220 -1.95 1.63 -13.91
CA THR A 220 -2.54 2.91 -13.48
C THR A 220 -2.65 3.93 -14.63
N VAL A 221 -1.66 3.98 -15.52
CA VAL A 221 -1.74 4.81 -16.74
C VAL A 221 -2.85 4.33 -17.69
N VAL A 222 -2.98 3.02 -17.87
CA VAL A 222 -4.09 2.42 -18.64
C VAL A 222 -5.43 2.73 -17.96
N TYR A 223 -5.47 2.71 -16.63
CA TYR A 223 -6.68 3.04 -15.87
C TYR A 223 -7.14 4.48 -16.11
N ASP A 224 -6.25 5.46 -15.93
CA ASP A 224 -6.62 6.87 -16.08
C ASP A 224 -7.03 7.21 -17.52
N ARG A 225 -6.42 6.57 -18.52
CA ARG A 225 -6.72 6.81 -19.95
C ARG A 225 -7.98 6.09 -20.46
N TYR A 226 -8.18 4.84 -20.07
CA TYR A 226 -9.17 3.96 -20.71
C TYR A 226 -10.15 3.29 -19.74
N LEU A 227 -9.72 2.87 -18.54
CA LEU A 227 -10.60 2.10 -17.65
C LEU A 227 -11.51 2.99 -16.79
N LYS A 228 -11.17 4.26 -16.62
CA LYS A 228 -11.96 5.24 -15.87
C LYS A 228 -13.34 5.50 -16.47
N THR A 229 -13.52 5.23 -17.78
CA THR A 229 -14.84 5.34 -18.44
C THR A 229 -15.74 4.14 -18.17
N LEU A 230 -15.20 3.03 -17.68
CA LEU A 230 -15.98 1.84 -17.39
C LEU A 230 -16.70 1.98 -16.05
N PRO A 231 -17.91 1.40 -15.90
CA PRO A 231 -18.56 1.35 -14.61
C PRO A 231 -17.72 0.52 -13.62
N MET A 232 -17.78 0.90 -12.35
CA MET A 232 -16.91 0.37 -11.29
C MET A 232 -17.05 -1.16 -11.10
N ARG A 233 -18.27 -1.70 -11.21
CA ARG A 233 -18.56 -3.14 -10.97
C ARG A 233 -17.83 -4.09 -11.92
N PRO A 234 -17.94 -3.98 -13.27
CA PRO A 234 -17.19 -4.86 -14.16
C PRO A 234 -15.68 -4.66 -14.04
N LEU A 235 -15.21 -3.43 -13.77
CA LEU A 235 -13.79 -3.20 -13.55
C LEU A 235 -13.27 -4.00 -12.35
N ILE A 236 -13.97 -3.93 -11.22
CA ILE A 236 -13.62 -4.68 -10.00
C ILE A 236 -13.65 -6.18 -10.29
N GLN A 237 -14.66 -6.69 -11.00
CA GLN A 237 -14.75 -8.11 -11.35
C GLN A 237 -13.57 -8.58 -12.20
N ILE A 238 -13.17 -7.78 -13.21
CA ILE A 238 -12.00 -8.06 -14.04
C ILE A 238 -10.73 -8.09 -13.19
N VAL A 239 -10.54 -7.11 -12.30
CA VAL A 239 -9.35 -7.04 -11.43
C VAL A 239 -9.32 -8.21 -10.44
N GLN A 240 -10.46 -8.58 -9.84
CA GLN A 240 -10.57 -9.72 -8.92
C GLN A 240 -10.28 -11.04 -9.63
N LEU A 241 -10.78 -11.22 -10.86
CA LEU A 241 -10.46 -12.39 -11.68
C LEU A 241 -8.97 -12.46 -12.03
N LEU A 242 -8.37 -11.36 -12.47
CA LEU A 242 -6.93 -11.28 -12.74
C LEU A 242 -6.09 -11.55 -11.49
N TYR A 243 -6.55 -11.10 -10.33
CA TYR A 243 -5.91 -11.35 -9.03
C TYR A 243 -5.93 -12.85 -8.69
N ALA A 244 -7.09 -13.51 -8.80
CA ALA A 244 -7.21 -14.95 -8.60
C ALA A 244 -6.35 -15.77 -9.58
N LEU A 245 -6.32 -15.36 -10.86
CA LEU A 245 -5.45 -15.97 -11.87
C LEU A 245 -3.96 -15.77 -11.56
N SER A 246 -3.59 -14.63 -10.98
CA SER A 246 -2.20 -14.38 -10.59
C SER A 246 -1.75 -15.25 -9.43
N ILE A 247 -2.63 -15.56 -8.47
CA ILE A 247 -2.34 -16.52 -7.40
C ILE A 247 -2.15 -17.94 -7.97
N LEU A 248 -2.88 -18.31 -9.04
CA LEU A 248 -2.67 -19.59 -9.72
C LEU A 248 -1.30 -19.69 -10.40
N LEU A 249 -0.64 -18.57 -10.72
CA LEU A 249 0.74 -18.60 -11.23
C LEU A 249 1.72 -19.10 -10.15
N ASP A 250 1.48 -18.78 -8.88
CA ASP A 250 2.27 -19.32 -7.77
C ASP A 250 2.07 -20.83 -7.66
N TYR A 251 0.86 -21.34 -7.91
CA TYR A 251 0.60 -22.78 -7.97
C TYR A 251 1.41 -23.47 -9.08
N ILE A 252 1.43 -22.86 -10.27
CA ILE A 252 2.21 -23.33 -11.43
C ILE A 252 3.70 -23.42 -11.08
N LEU A 253 4.22 -22.42 -10.36
CA LEU A 253 5.60 -22.40 -9.86
C LEU A 253 5.86 -23.54 -8.85
N LEU A 254 4.97 -23.73 -7.86
CA LEU A 254 5.14 -24.77 -6.84
C LEU A 254 5.13 -26.19 -7.41
N LYS A 255 4.31 -26.44 -8.44
CA LYS A 255 4.27 -27.73 -9.14
C LYS A 255 5.35 -27.88 -10.21
N GLN A 256 6.17 -26.85 -10.42
CA GLN A 256 7.20 -26.80 -11.45
C GLN A 256 6.67 -27.08 -12.87
N ILE A 257 5.41 -26.73 -13.13
CA ILE A 257 4.79 -26.90 -14.46
C ILE A 257 5.48 -25.97 -15.48
N ASN A 258 5.99 -24.82 -15.01
CA ASN A 258 6.80 -23.89 -15.79
C ASN A 258 8.01 -24.54 -16.48
N ILE A 259 8.69 -25.48 -15.82
CA ILE A 259 9.82 -26.23 -16.41
C ILE A 259 9.32 -27.15 -17.53
N GLY A 260 8.14 -27.76 -17.37
CA GLY A 260 7.50 -28.57 -18.42
C GLY A 260 7.13 -27.76 -19.67
N VAL A 261 6.91 -26.44 -19.52
CA VAL A 261 6.67 -25.50 -20.63
C VAL A 261 7.99 -24.94 -21.20
N GLY A 262 9.14 -25.22 -20.58
CA GLY A 262 10.46 -24.75 -21.00
C GLY A 262 10.86 -23.38 -20.44
N ILE A 263 10.16 -22.87 -19.42
CA ILE A 263 10.46 -21.58 -18.78
C ILE A 263 11.27 -21.86 -17.50
N SER A 264 12.41 -21.18 -17.32
CA SER A 264 13.21 -21.31 -16.10
C SER A 264 12.52 -20.69 -14.89
N ASN A 265 12.80 -21.21 -13.70
CA ASN A 265 12.24 -20.69 -12.45
C ASN A 265 12.58 -19.21 -12.22
N GLU A 266 13.80 -18.80 -12.58
CA GLU A 266 14.26 -17.41 -12.46
C GLU A 266 13.43 -16.46 -13.32
N VAL A 267 13.25 -16.75 -14.61
CA VAL A 267 12.49 -15.91 -15.52
C VAL A 267 11.01 -15.88 -15.13
N PHE A 268 10.46 -17.02 -14.69
CA PHE A 268 9.08 -17.10 -14.23
C PHE A 268 8.85 -16.20 -13.00
N VAL A 269 9.70 -16.33 -11.97
CA VAL A 269 9.59 -15.53 -10.74
C VAL A 269 9.80 -14.05 -11.02
N LEU A 270 10.78 -13.70 -11.87
CA LEU A 270 11.08 -12.33 -12.26
C LEU A 270 9.85 -11.62 -12.88
N CYS A 271 9.06 -12.32 -13.70
CA CYS A 271 7.89 -11.75 -14.37
C CYS A 271 6.60 -11.82 -13.54
N PHE A 272 6.36 -12.93 -12.84
CA PHE A 272 5.02 -13.25 -12.32
C PHE A 272 4.89 -13.14 -10.79
N SER A 273 5.98 -13.26 -10.03
CA SER A 273 5.95 -13.32 -8.56
C SER A 273 5.30 -12.09 -7.89
N SER A 274 5.38 -10.93 -8.54
CA SER A 274 4.82 -9.68 -7.99
C SER A 274 3.40 -9.37 -8.50
N LEU A 275 2.86 -10.11 -9.48
CA LEU A 275 1.58 -9.75 -10.11
C LEU A 275 0.42 -9.72 -9.12
N ALA A 276 0.31 -10.74 -8.26
CA ALA A 276 -0.79 -10.82 -7.30
C ALA A 276 -0.78 -9.62 -6.33
N GLU A 277 0.40 -9.24 -5.82
CA GLU A 277 0.53 -8.09 -4.93
C GLU A 277 0.17 -6.77 -5.61
N ILE A 278 0.61 -6.58 -6.86
CA ILE A 278 0.33 -5.37 -7.63
C ILE A 278 -1.15 -5.24 -7.98
N LEU A 279 -1.81 -6.35 -8.34
CA LEU A 279 -3.25 -6.35 -8.57
C LEU A 279 -4.04 -6.10 -7.28
N ALA A 280 -3.57 -6.61 -6.13
CA ALA A 280 -4.17 -6.30 -4.84
C ALA A 280 -4.06 -4.81 -4.49
N GLN A 281 -2.91 -4.17 -4.75
CA GLN A 281 -2.72 -2.72 -4.60
C GLN A 281 -3.63 -1.94 -5.55
N PHE A 282 -3.66 -2.32 -6.83
CA PHE A 282 -4.50 -1.68 -7.84
C PHE A 282 -6.00 -1.82 -7.53
N LYS A 283 -6.43 -2.93 -6.92
CA LYS A 283 -7.83 -3.15 -6.54
C LYS A 283 -8.38 -2.02 -5.67
N ILE A 284 -7.56 -1.41 -4.81
CA ILE A 284 -7.97 -0.35 -3.89
C ILE A 284 -8.26 0.97 -4.63
N LEU A 285 -7.57 1.23 -5.75
CA LEU A 285 -7.62 2.51 -6.45
C LEU A 285 -9.03 2.89 -6.94
N PRO A 286 -9.78 2.04 -7.68
CA PRO A 286 -11.14 2.39 -8.11
C PRO A 286 -12.08 2.72 -6.95
N PHE A 287 -11.90 2.08 -5.78
CA PHE A 287 -12.67 2.38 -4.58
C PHE A 287 -12.28 3.74 -4.00
N ALA A 288 -10.98 4.02 -3.88
CA ALA A 288 -10.48 5.30 -3.38
C ALA A 288 -10.97 6.48 -4.24
N VAL A 289 -10.92 6.35 -5.57
CA VAL A 289 -11.44 7.38 -6.51
C VAL A 289 -12.95 7.58 -6.34
N ARG A 290 -13.73 6.49 -6.25
CA ARG A 290 -15.18 6.56 -6.06
C ARG A 290 -15.53 7.22 -4.73
N LEU A 291 -14.87 6.80 -3.65
CA LEU A 291 -15.12 7.30 -2.30
C LEU A 291 -14.82 8.79 -2.21
N ALA A 292 -13.66 9.22 -2.72
CA ALA A 292 -13.28 10.63 -2.71
C ALA A 292 -14.29 11.53 -3.43
N ASN A 293 -14.94 11.06 -4.50
CA ASN A 293 -15.96 11.84 -5.22
C ASN A 293 -17.31 11.92 -4.48
N MET A 294 -17.57 11.00 -3.54
CA MET A 294 -18.83 10.93 -2.78
C MET A 294 -18.70 11.51 -1.36
N CYS A 295 -17.48 11.86 -0.92
CA CYS A 295 -17.25 12.45 0.39
C CYS A 295 -17.94 13.82 0.52
N PRO A 296 -18.72 14.05 1.60
CA PRO A 296 -19.19 15.40 1.91
C PRO A 296 -18.01 16.29 2.29
N GLN A 297 -18.09 17.57 1.92
CA GLN A 297 -17.03 18.53 2.18
C GLN A 297 -16.76 18.67 3.69
N GLY A 298 -15.50 18.57 4.09
CA GLY A 298 -15.03 18.67 5.48
C GLY A 298 -15.03 17.36 6.26
N CYS A 299 -15.31 16.22 5.61
CA CYS A 299 -15.22 14.87 6.21
C CYS A 299 -14.19 13.97 5.51
N GLU A 300 -13.42 14.49 4.57
CA GLU A 300 -12.51 13.73 3.71
C GLU A 300 -11.49 12.94 4.54
N GLY A 301 -10.83 13.58 5.50
CA GLY A 301 -9.86 12.93 6.39
C GLY A 301 -10.46 11.83 7.28
N SER A 302 -11.68 12.02 7.78
CA SER A 302 -12.37 10.99 8.57
C SER A 302 -12.77 9.78 7.72
N VAL A 303 -13.24 10.02 6.49
CA VAL A 303 -13.65 8.94 5.58
C VAL A 303 -12.44 8.17 5.05
N THR A 304 -11.34 8.84 4.68
CA THR A 304 -10.12 8.16 4.23
C THR A 304 -9.45 7.37 5.36
N SER A 305 -9.38 7.92 6.58
CA SER A 305 -8.84 7.21 7.75
C SER A 305 -9.67 5.99 8.14
N PHE A 306 -11.00 6.07 8.05
CA PHE A 306 -11.88 4.93 8.25
C PHE A 306 -11.71 3.85 7.18
N LEU A 307 -11.63 4.24 5.91
CA LEU A 307 -11.35 3.30 4.82
C LEU A 307 -10.00 2.60 5.05
N ALA A 308 -8.93 3.37 5.30
CA ALA A 308 -7.60 2.82 5.49
C ALA A 308 -7.55 1.85 6.69
N SER A 309 -8.14 2.23 7.83
CA SER A 309 -8.18 1.35 9.01
C SER A 309 -9.01 0.07 8.77
N ALA A 310 -10.13 0.15 8.06
CA ALA A 310 -10.94 -1.02 7.69
C ALA A 310 -10.15 -1.96 6.75
N LEU A 311 -9.42 -1.41 5.77
CA LEU A 311 -8.56 -2.19 4.88
C LEU A 311 -7.39 -2.83 5.64
N CYS A 312 -6.72 -2.10 6.53
CA CYS A 312 -5.67 -2.67 7.38
C CYS A 312 -6.19 -3.82 8.26
N LEU A 313 -7.37 -3.65 8.88
CA LEU A 313 -8.00 -4.71 9.67
C LEU A 313 -8.29 -5.95 8.80
N SER A 314 -8.77 -5.75 7.58
CA SER A 314 -9.03 -6.84 6.64
C SER A 314 -7.77 -7.63 6.27
N GLN A 315 -6.63 -6.95 6.08
CA GLN A 315 -5.34 -7.58 5.82
C GLN A 315 -4.83 -8.37 7.03
N ILE A 316 -5.03 -7.87 8.25
CA ILE A 316 -4.66 -8.59 9.48
C ILE A 316 -5.47 -9.89 9.58
N VAL A 317 -6.79 -9.83 9.37
CA VAL A 317 -7.66 -11.02 9.37
C VAL A 317 -7.20 -12.02 8.31
N SER A 318 -6.94 -11.55 7.08
CA SER A 318 -6.39 -12.34 5.97
C SER A 318 -5.06 -13.02 6.32
N ALA A 319 -4.16 -12.32 7.00
CA ALA A 319 -2.87 -12.85 7.45
C ALA A 319 -3.03 -13.94 8.52
N PHE A 320 -3.89 -13.73 9.51
CA PHE A 320 -4.20 -14.76 10.52
C PHE A 320 -4.84 -16.01 9.90
N LEU A 321 -5.75 -15.83 8.94
CA LEU A 321 -6.33 -16.94 8.18
C LEU A 321 -5.26 -17.68 7.35
N GLY A 322 -4.31 -16.94 6.75
CA GLY A 322 -3.16 -17.51 6.05
C GLY A 322 -2.27 -18.39 6.94
N VAL A 323 -1.90 -17.89 8.13
CA VAL A 323 -1.14 -18.67 9.11
C VAL A 323 -1.93 -19.88 9.61
N GLY A 324 -3.23 -19.72 9.88
CA GLY A 324 -4.13 -20.81 10.26
C GLY A 324 -4.18 -21.90 9.19
N LEU A 325 -4.33 -21.52 7.92
CA LEU A 325 -4.35 -22.44 6.78
C LEU A 325 -2.99 -23.15 6.61
N ALA A 326 -1.87 -22.42 6.74
CA ALA A 326 -0.54 -23.01 6.66
C ALA A 326 -0.31 -24.07 7.75
N ASN A 327 -0.75 -23.78 8.99
CA ASN A 327 -0.68 -24.73 10.10
C ASN A 327 -1.56 -25.96 9.88
N LEU A 328 -2.80 -25.79 9.38
CA LEU A 328 -3.70 -26.90 9.06
C LEU A 328 -3.14 -27.82 7.97
N MET A 329 -2.44 -27.25 6.99
CA MET A 329 -1.79 -28.01 5.91
C MET A 329 -0.44 -28.62 6.33
N GLY A 330 0.04 -28.33 7.55
CA GLY A 330 1.31 -28.82 8.07
C GLY A 330 2.53 -28.24 7.34
N VAL A 331 2.43 -27.01 6.82
CA VAL A 331 3.56 -26.33 6.16
C VAL A 331 4.56 -25.89 7.22
N THR A 332 5.77 -26.40 7.14
CA THR A 332 6.89 -26.00 8.00
C THR A 332 8.03 -25.47 7.14
N SER A 333 9.03 -24.82 7.76
CA SER A 333 10.24 -24.37 7.05
C SER A 333 10.99 -25.50 6.34
N SER A 334 10.78 -26.76 6.74
CA SER A 334 11.39 -27.94 6.15
C SER A 334 10.47 -28.72 5.21
N ASN A 335 9.15 -28.46 5.21
CA ASN A 335 8.19 -29.23 4.44
C ASN A 335 7.12 -28.34 3.78
N TYR A 336 7.17 -28.28 2.45
CA TYR A 336 6.27 -27.48 1.60
C TYR A 336 5.33 -28.34 0.73
N SER A 337 5.25 -29.66 0.95
CA SER A 337 4.50 -30.57 0.06
C SER A 337 3.04 -30.17 -0.15
N ASN A 338 2.37 -29.76 0.93
CA ASN A 338 0.97 -29.36 0.93
C ASN A 338 0.73 -27.88 0.59
N LEU A 339 1.79 -27.07 0.39
CA LEU A 339 1.66 -25.65 0.09
C LEU A 339 0.87 -25.44 -1.23
N SER A 340 1.08 -26.30 -2.23
CA SER A 340 0.35 -26.24 -3.49
C SER A 340 -1.17 -26.35 -3.32
N SER A 341 -1.64 -27.20 -2.40
CA SER A 341 -3.07 -27.30 -2.07
C SER A 341 -3.58 -26.03 -1.36
N GLY A 342 -2.75 -25.43 -0.50
CA GLY A 342 -3.05 -24.16 0.15
C GLY A 342 -3.26 -23.00 -0.84
N ILE A 343 -2.41 -22.93 -1.88
CA ILE A 343 -2.56 -21.92 -2.94
C ILE A 343 -3.84 -22.12 -3.76
N LEU A 344 -4.24 -23.37 -4.03
CA LEU A 344 -5.53 -23.62 -4.69
C LEU A 344 -6.69 -23.10 -3.86
N ILE A 345 -6.70 -23.37 -2.55
CA ILE A 345 -7.71 -22.85 -1.63
C ILE A 345 -7.69 -21.31 -1.62
N GLN A 346 -6.50 -20.70 -1.57
CA GLN A 346 -6.34 -19.25 -1.64
C GLN A 346 -6.89 -18.67 -2.95
N SER A 347 -6.61 -19.30 -4.09
CA SER A 347 -7.10 -18.83 -5.40
C SER A 347 -8.62 -18.92 -5.53
N LEU A 348 -9.24 -19.97 -4.96
CA LEU A 348 -10.69 -20.12 -4.93
C LEU A 348 -11.32 -19.07 -4.01
N ALA A 349 -10.71 -18.79 -2.86
CA ALA A 349 -11.14 -17.73 -1.96
C ALA A 349 -11.01 -16.34 -2.59
N ALA A 350 -9.98 -16.13 -3.44
CA ALA A 350 -9.78 -14.89 -4.17
C ALA A 350 -10.78 -14.64 -5.31
N LEU A 351 -11.60 -15.63 -5.68
CA LEU A 351 -12.64 -15.47 -6.69
C LEU A 351 -13.94 -14.89 -6.10
N VAL A 352 -14.11 -14.94 -4.78
CA VAL A 352 -15.26 -14.41 -4.03
C VAL A 352 -15.11 -12.90 -3.83
#